data_AF-A0A2Z1CKG8-F1
#
_entry.id   AF-A0A2Z1CKG8-F1
#
_cell.length_a   1.000
_cell.length_b   1.000
_cell.length_c   1.000
_cell.angle_alpha   90.00
_cell.angle_beta   90.00
_cell.angle_gamma   90.00
#
_symmetry.space_group_name_H-M   'P 1'
#
loop_
_entity.id
_entity.type
_entity.pdbx_description
1 polymer ?
#
loop_
_entity_poly.entity_id
_entity_poly.type
_entity_poly.pdbx_seq_one_letter_code
_entity_poly.pdbx_strand_id
1 'polypeptide(L)'
;MRIITLVPLAALAVALSGCANKELQETSYSYESKSHSGTVQVIERTDGPSDQCPKFWRDGEPYQPTGLKQMTGFRLKVNLHSGSDSSHGQDLDFVLPSNNGHQVVMKDFQKERSWLLGVDTNGLVKTGELFHYPEGFFIRAASPQISDNTISFCLGVDRMYVPQADLNSSTNPVIRLDRLNIRFAGESGEVVRYDFGTVDPIRVTVSAEAL
;
A
#
# COMPACT_ATOMS: atom_id res chain seq x y z
N MET A 1 4.89 44.63 38.01
CA MET A 1 5.43 45.17 36.75
C MET A 1 6.56 44.26 36.26
N ARG A 2 6.22 43.31 35.38
CA ARG A 2 7.08 42.76 34.33
C ARG A 2 6.16 42.10 33.31
N ILE A 3 6.51 42.34 32.07
CA ILE A 3 5.70 42.39 30.86
C ILE A 3 6.21 41.27 29.94
N ILE A 4 5.27 40.49 29.39
CA ILE A 4 5.19 39.89 28.04
C ILE A 4 6.39 38.99 27.63
N THR A 5 6.21 37.73 27.21
CA THR A 5 5.70 37.35 25.88
C THR A 5 5.10 35.93 25.88
N LEU A 6 3.80 35.82 25.57
CA LEU A 6 3.23 34.63 24.96
C LEU A 6 3.70 34.57 23.50
N VAL A 7 4.23 33.43 23.06
CA VAL A 7 4.45 33.13 21.65
C VAL A 7 3.21 32.40 21.13
N PRO A 8 2.42 33.00 20.22
CA PRO A 8 1.38 32.27 19.51
C PRO A 8 2.03 31.63 18.28
N LEU A 9 2.18 30.30 18.26
CA LEU A 9 2.43 29.63 16.99
C LEU A 9 1.11 29.56 16.22
N ALA A 10 1.12 30.29 15.12
CA ALA A 10 0.01 30.49 14.21
C ALA A 10 -0.56 29.17 13.68
N ALA A 11 -1.88 29.05 13.75
CA ALA A 11 -2.65 28.11 12.95
C ALA A 11 -2.49 28.48 11.47
N LEU A 12 -1.85 27.62 10.69
CA LEU A 12 -1.80 27.76 9.24
C LEU A 12 -3.11 27.18 8.67
N ALA A 13 -4.10 28.05 8.47
CA ALA A 13 -5.28 27.75 7.69
C ALA A 13 -4.89 27.66 6.21
N VAL A 14 -4.86 26.46 5.66
CA VAL A 14 -4.75 26.25 4.22
C VAL A 14 -6.18 26.13 3.67
N ALA A 15 -6.78 27.28 3.34
CA ALA A 15 -7.95 27.32 2.49
C ALA A 15 -7.48 27.32 1.03
N LEU A 16 -7.53 26.14 0.39
CA LEU A 16 -7.49 26.02 -1.07
C LEU A 16 -8.81 25.41 -1.52
N SER A 17 -9.66 26.24 -2.11
CA SER A 17 -10.87 25.83 -2.81
C SER A 17 -10.51 25.19 -4.15
N GLY A 18 -10.95 23.95 -4.39
CA GLY A 18 -10.94 23.32 -5.71
C GLY A 18 -10.78 21.80 -5.65
N CYS A 19 -11.91 21.08 -5.69
CA CYS A 19 -12.10 19.63 -5.61
C CYS A 19 -11.69 19.00 -4.27
N ALA A 20 -12.70 18.55 -3.52
CA ALA A 20 -12.53 17.77 -2.31
C ALA A 20 -11.89 16.41 -2.65
N ASN A 21 -10.55 16.40 -2.77
CA ASN A 21 -9.80 15.19 -2.45
C ASN A 21 -10.05 14.96 -0.96
N LYS A 22 -10.87 13.95 -0.65
CA LYS A 22 -11.10 13.51 0.72
C LYS A 22 -9.73 13.27 1.35
N GLU A 23 -9.39 14.05 2.38
CA GLU A 23 -8.11 13.93 3.04
C GLU A 23 -7.99 12.51 3.63
N LEU A 24 -6.96 11.78 3.19
CA LEU A 24 -6.74 10.41 3.65
C LEU A 24 -6.28 10.45 5.11
N GLN A 25 -6.90 9.61 5.93
CA GLN A 25 -6.53 9.43 7.32
C GLN A 25 -5.32 8.50 7.40
N GLU A 26 -4.38 8.82 8.29
CA GLU A 26 -3.21 8.00 8.55
C GLU A 26 -3.32 7.35 9.92
N THR A 27 -3.07 6.05 9.99
CA THR A 27 -3.02 5.28 11.24
C THR A 27 -1.77 4.43 11.27
N SER A 28 -1.21 4.22 12.47
CA SER A 28 0.01 3.42 12.64
C SER A 28 -0.11 2.44 13.80
N TYR A 29 0.42 1.24 13.62
CA TYR A 29 0.51 0.23 14.68
C TYR A 29 1.67 -0.73 14.40
N SER A 30 2.07 -1.53 15.39
CA SER A 30 3.16 -2.49 15.27
C SER A 30 2.78 -3.85 15.83
N TYR A 31 3.35 -4.91 15.27
CA TYR A 31 3.17 -6.27 15.74
C TYR A 31 4.42 -7.12 15.50
N GLU A 32 4.63 -8.14 16.32
CA GLU A 32 5.68 -9.13 16.10
C GLU A 32 5.29 -10.10 14.98
N SER A 33 6.15 -10.25 13.98
CA SER A 33 5.88 -11.14 12.86
C SER A 33 5.99 -12.60 13.29
N LYS A 34 5.02 -13.42 12.86
CA LYS A 34 5.10 -14.88 12.99
C LYS A 34 5.70 -15.56 11.75
N SER A 35 5.89 -14.80 10.68
CA SER A 35 6.28 -15.31 9.36
C SER A 35 7.65 -14.79 8.88
N HIS A 36 8.16 -13.73 9.49
CA HIS A 36 9.39 -13.04 9.13
C HIS A 36 10.20 -12.73 10.38
N SER A 37 11.47 -12.37 10.22
CA SER A 37 12.30 -11.96 11.34
C SER A 37 11.86 -10.58 11.85
N GLY A 38 11.57 -10.48 13.15
CA GLY A 38 11.38 -9.21 13.85
C GLY A 38 9.97 -8.60 13.80
N THR A 39 9.93 -7.31 14.14
CA THR A 39 8.70 -6.53 14.29
C THR A 39 8.30 -5.88 12.96
N VAL A 40 6.99 -5.92 12.65
CA VAL A 40 6.40 -5.16 11.54
C VAL A 40 5.77 -3.89 12.09
N GLN A 41 6.12 -2.75 11.52
CA GLN A 41 5.40 -1.49 11.70
C GLN A 41 4.52 -1.22 10.49
N VAL A 42 3.24 -1.02 10.74
CA VAL A 42 2.23 -0.70 9.72
C VAL A 42 1.92 0.78 9.77
N ILE A 43 1.87 1.41 8.59
CA ILE A 43 1.36 2.75 8.40
C ILE A 43 0.31 2.68 7.29
N GLU A 44 -0.95 2.87 7.67
CA GLU A 44 -2.11 2.77 6.77
C GLU A 44 -2.68 4.15 6.48
N ARG A 45 -2.69 4.52 5.19
CA ARG A 45 -3.44 5.65 4.63
C ARG A 45 -4.76 5.16 4.05
N THR A 46 -5.87 5.73 4.51
CA THR A 46 -7.20 5.30 4.11
C THR A 46 -8.20 6.43 4.01
N ASP A 47 -9.20 6.30 3.14
CA ASP A 47 -10.37 7.18 3.09
C ASP A 47 -11.48 6.75 4.08
N GLY A 48 -11.20 5.76 4.93
CA GLY A 48 -12.10 5.24 5.97
C GLY A 48 -13.13 4.25 5.43
N PRO A 49 -13.80 3.49 6.31
CA PRO A 49 -14.80 2.52 5.88
C PRO A 49 -16.00 3.21 5.21
N SER A 50 -16.60 2.52 4.25
CA SER A 50 -17.85 2.91 3.61
C SER A 50 -18.71 1.67 3.37
N ASP A 51 -19.97 1.87 2.97
CA ASP A 51 -20.84 0.75 2.59
C ASP A 51 -20.26 -0.06 1.41
N GLN A 52 -19.50 0.60 0.54
CA GLN A 52 -18.83 -0.03 -0.60
C GLN A 52 -17.52 -0.73 -0.21
N CYS A 53 -16.76 -0.12 0.73
CA CYS A 53 -15.50 -0.66 1.24
C CYS A 53 -15.58 -0.83 2.76
N PRO A 54 -16.21 -1.93 3.25
CA PRO A 54 -16.34 -2.17 4.68
C PRO A 54 -14.98 -2.43 5.32
N LYS A 55 -14.84 -2.19 6.63
CA LYS A 55 -13.56 -2.26 7.35
C LYS A 55 -12.70 -3.51 7.09
N PHE A 56 -13.33 -4.66 6.88
CA PHE A 56 -12.65 -5.96 6.72
C PHE A 56 -12.72 -6.49 5.29
N TRP A 57 -13.00 -5.66 4.28
CA TRP A 57 -13.12 -6.11 2.88
C TRP A 57 -11.86 -6.84 2.39
N ARG A 58 -10.68 -6.45 2.89
CA ARG A 58 -9.38 -7.04 2.52
C ARG A 58 -9.18 -8.46 3.03
N ASP A 59 -9.90 -8.83 4.08
CA ASP A 59 -9.84 -10.14 4.73
C ASP A 59 -10.87 -11.11 4.11
N GLY A 60 -11.56 -10.68 3.04
CA GLY A 60 -12.48 -11.52 2.29
C GLY A 60 -11.78 -12.67 1.57
N GLU A 61 -12.57 -13.65 1.17
CA GLU A 61 -12.09 -14.85 0.50
C GLU A 61 -11.36 -14.51 -0.82
N PRO A 62 -10.18 -15.10 -1.08
CA PRO A 62 -9.48 -14.90 -2.34
C PRO A 62 -10.32 -15.32 -3.54
N TYR A 63 -10.39 -14.47 -4.57
CA TYR A 63 -11.02 -14.81 -5.84
C TYR A 63 -10.25 -15.95 -6.52
N GLN A 64 -10.92 -17.07 -6.76
CA GLN A 64 -10.37 -18.19 -7.50
C GLN A 64 -10.87 -18.15 -8.96
N PRO A 65 -9.99 -17.93 -9.95
CA PRO A 65 -10.40 -17.93 -11.34
C PRO A 65 -10.89 -19.32 -11.75
N THR A 66 -12.07 -19.38 -12.36
CA THR A 66 -12.73 -20.65 -12.74
C THR A 66 -12.14 -21.31 -13.99
N GLY A 67 -11.03 -20.77 -14.53
CA GLY A 67 -10.42 -21.21 -15.79
C GLY A 67 -11.16 -20.73 -17.05
N LEU A 68 -12.37 -20.19 -16.91
CA LEU A 68 -13.11 -19.55 -18.01
C LEU A 68 -12.66 -18.10 -18.18
N LYS A 69 -12.54 -17.66 -19.43
CA LYS A 69 -12.21 -16.27 -19.74
C LYS A 69 -13.33 -15.36 -19.22
N GLN A 70 -12.96 -14.40 -18.39
CA GLN A 70 -13.85 -13.34 -17.92
C GLN A 70 -14.36 -12.51 -19.10
N MET A 71 -15.69 -12.42 -19.23
CA MET A 71 -16.38 -11.68 -20.29
C MET A 71 -17.02 -10.38 -19.78
N THR A 72 -17.07 -10.18 -18.47
CA THR A 72 -17.74 -9.03 -17.83
C THR A 72 -16.96 -8.60 -16.59
N GLY A 73 -16.76 -7.31 -16.41
CA GLY A 73 -16.00 -6.77 -15.28
C GLY A 73 -15.19 -5.56 -15.70
N PHE A 74 -14.07 -5.35 -15.03
CA PHE A 74 -13.20 -4.21 -15.25
C PHE A 74 -11.78 -4.67 -15.48
N ARG A 75 -11.12 -4.12 -16.49
CA ARG A 75 -9.67 -4.18 -16.61
C ARG A 75 -9.08 -3.05 -15.78
N LEU A 76 -8.35 -3.42 -14.73
CA LEU A 76 -7.63 -2.48 -13.88
C LEU A 76 -6.18 -2.42 -14.34
N LYS A 77 -5.67 -1.21 -14.50
CA LYS A 77 -4.24 -0.92 -14.67
C LYS A 77 -3.77 -0.16 -13.45
N VAL A 78 -2.84 -0.75 -12.71
CA VAL A 78 -2.19 -0.12 -11.56
C VAL A 78 -0.72 0.04 -11.89
N ASN A 79 -0.23 1.28 -11.92
CA ASN A 79 1.18 1.58 -12.05
C ASN A 79 1.73 2.09 -10.72
N LEU A 80 2.75 1.42 -10.22
CA LEU A 80 3.46 1.76 -8.99
C LEU A 80 4.82 2.33 -9.31
N HIS A 81 5.10 3.52 -8.80
CA HIS A 81 6.39 4.16 -8.90
C HIS A 81 6.90 4.51 -7.50
N SER A 82 8.02 3.92 -7.08
CA SER A 82 8.72 4.36 -5.89
C SER A 82 10.14 4.80 -6.24
N GLY A 83 10.77 5.59 -5.38
CA GLY A 83 12.13 6.09 -5.60
C GLY A 83 13.24 5.03 -5.55
N SER A 84 12.91 3.75 -5.30
CA SER A 84 13.88 2.65 -5.24
C SER A 84 14.00 1.89 -6.57
N ASP A 85 15.22 1.45 -6.91
CA ASP A 85 15.54 0.65 -8.10
C ASP A 85 14.68 -0.63 -8.23
N SER A 86 14.17 -1.16 -7.12
CA SER A 86 13.31 -2.35 -7.06
C SER A 86 11.88 -2.12 -7.56
N SER A 87 11.52 -0.89 -7.90
CA SER A 87 10.13 -0.47 -8.13
C SER A 87 9.90 0.38 -9.38
N HIS A 88 10.84 0.40 -10.32
CA HIS A 88 10.67 1.10 -11.60
C HIS A 88 9.37 0.64 -12.30
N GLY A 89 8.27 1.36 -12.06
CA GLY A 89 7.00 1.21 -12.75
C GLY A 89 6.49 -0.23 -12.81
N GLN A 90 6.01 -0.78 -11.70
CA GLN A 90 5.25 -2.04 -11.81
C GLN A 90 3.91 -1.72 -12.45
N ASP A 91 3.78 -2.03 -13.74
CA ASP A 91 2.52 -2.00 -14.49
C ASP A 91 1.78 -3.31 -14.30
N LEU A 92 0.58 -3.21 -13.74
CA LEU A 92 -0.22 -4.36 -13.36
C LEU A 92 -1.57 -4.29 -14.06
N ASP A 93 -1.79 -5.21 -14.99
CA ASP A 93 -3.05 -5.38 -15.70
C ASP A 93 -3.75 -6.64 -15.20
N PHE A 94 -4.91 -6.48 -14.57
CA PHE A 94 -5.75 -7.60 -14.17
C PHE A 94 -7.23 -7.29 -14.28
N VAL A 95 -8.02 -8.35 -14.39
CA VAL A 95 -9.48 -8.25 -14.48
C VAL A 95 -10.07 -8.36 -13.08
N LEU A 96 -10.93 -7.40 -12.73
CA LEU A 96 -11.81 -7.44 -11.57
C LEU A 96 -13.21 -7.87 -12.03
N PRO A 97 -13.63 -9.10 -11.72
CA PRO A 97 -14.93 -9.62 -12.16
C PRO A 97 -16.11 -8.85 -11.58
N SER A 98 -17.13 -8.56 -12.39
CA SER A 98 -18.39 -7.97 -11.89
C SER A 98 -19.20 -8.93 -11.01
N ASN A 99 -18.92 -10.23 -11.07
CA ASN A 99 -19.64 -11.29 -10.36
C ASN A 99 -18.85 -11.94 -9.21
N ASN A 100 -17.80 -11.29 -8.69
CA ASN A 100 -16.97 -11.84 -7.62
C ASN A 100 -17.61 -11.77 -6.22
N GLY A 101 -18.78 -11.16 -6.06
CA GLY A 101 -19.41 -10.99 -4.74
C GLY A 101 -18.49 -10.21 -3.78
N HIS A 102 -18.21 -10.79 -2.61
CA HIS A 102 -17.26 -10.24 -1.63
C HIS A 102 -15.84 -10.82 -1.76
N GLN A 103 -15.53 -11.53 -2.85
CA GLN A 103 -14.21 -12.10 -3.06
C GLN A 103 -13.19 -11.03 -3.44
N VAL A 104 -11.95 -11.24 -3.00
CA VAL A 104 -10.85 -10.30 -3.16
C VAL A 104 -9.91 -10.81 -4.25
N VAL A 105 -9.73 -10.03 -5.31
CA VAL A 105 -8.65 -10.28 -6.26
C VAL A 105 -7.34 -9.86 -5.61
N MET A 106 -6.40 -10.79 -5.51
CA MET A 106 -5.10 -10.57 -4.86
C MET A 106 -3.97 -10.77 -5.86
N LYS A 107 -2.96 -9.91 -5.79
CA LYS A 107 -1.72 -10.03 -6.56
C LYS A 107 -0.53 -9.78 -5.65
N ASP A 108 0.32 -10.78 -5.54
CA ASP A 108 1.52 -10.76 -4.70
C ASP A 108 2.77 -10.61 -5.58
N PHE A 109 3.53 -9.54 -5.35
CA PHE A 109 4.81 -9.24 -6.00
C PHE A 109 5.94 -9.13 -4.98
N GLN A 110 5.73 -9.62 -3.76
CA GLN A 110 6.73 -9.64 -2.72
C GLN A 110 7.75 -10.74 -3.02
N LYS A 111 9.01 -10.45 -2.70
CA LYS A 111 10.12 -11.41 -2.75
C LYS A 111 10.69 -11.56 -1.36
N GLU A 112 10.97 -12.80 -0.99
CA GLU A 112 11.68 -13.05 0.26
C GLU A 112 13.13 -12.55 0.12
N ARG A 113 13.56 -11.74 1.08
CA ARG A 113 14.92 -11.24 1.21
C ARG A 113 15.55 -11.78 2.48
N SER A 114 16.86 -11.85 2.45
CA SER A 114 17.65 -12.18 3.63
C SER A 114 18.84 -11.24 3.74
N TRP A 115 19.17 -10.88 4.98
CA TRP A 115 20.30 -10.02 5.31
C TRP A 115 21.06 -10.61 6.50
N LEU A 116 22.39 -10.45 6.52
CA LEU A 116 23.22 -10.91 7.62
C LEU A 116 23.47 -9.74 8.58
N LEU A 117 22.90 -9.80 9.78
CA LEU A 117 23.04 -8.80 10.84
C LEU A 117 24.27 -9.07 11.69
N GLY A 118 24.89 -8.00 12.21
CA GLY A 118 26.02 -8.11 13.13
C GLY A 118 27.20 -8.87 12.54
N VAL A 119 27.52 -8.61 11.27
CA VAL A 119 28.55 -9.37 10.54
C VAL A 119 29.90 -9.23 11.22
N ASP A 120 30.43 -10.36 11.68
CA ASP A 120 31.82 -10.51 12.09
C ASP A 120 32.59 -11.28 11.01
N THR A 121 33.86 -10.92 10.80
CA THR A 121 34.73 -11.60 9.85
C THR A 121 36.09 -11.92 10.45
N ASN A 122 36.47 -13.18 10.35
CA ASN A 122 37.80 -13.65 10.74
C ASN A 122 38.78 -13.73 9.54
N GLY A 123 38.51 -12.97 8.46
CA GLY A 123 39.32 -12.92 7.25
C GLY A 123 39.06 -14.03 6.22
N LEU A 124 38.33 -15.09 6.58
CA LEU A 124 37.97 -16.19 5.67
C LEU A 124 36.46 -16.49 5.66
N VAL A 125 35.79 -16.31 6.79
CA VAL A 125 34.36 -16.58 6.95
C VAL A 125 33.67 -15.31 7.46
N LYS A 126 32.45 -15.06 6.96
CA LYS A 126 31.54 -14.06 7.50
C LYS A 126 30.47 -14.78 8.31
N THR A 127 30.27 -14.36 9.55
CA THR A 127 29.24 -14.91 10.45
C THR A 127 28.36 -13.79 10.96
N GLY A 128 27.08 -14.07 11.19
CA GLY A 128 26.12 -13.12 11.72
C GLY A 128 24.74 -13.77 11.85
N GLU A 129 23.76 -13.02 12.34
CA GLU A 129 22.38 -13.47 12.44
C GLU A 129 21.66 -13.30 11.10
N LEU A 130 20.94 -14.32 10.64
CA LEU A 130 20.20 -14.24 9.39
C LEU A 130 18.81 -13.63 9.64
N PHE A 131 18.56 -12.49 9.00
CA PHE A 131 17.31 -11.75 9.09
C PHE A 131 16.51 -11.89 7.80
N HIS A 132 15.30 -12.43 7.88
CA HIS A 132 14.42 -12.68 6.75
C HIS A 132 13.25 -11.70 6.72
N TYR A 133 12.97 -11.10 5.57
CA TYR A 133 11.87 -10.16 5.41
C TYR A 133 11.32 -10.17 3.98
N PRO A 134 10.03 -9.87 3.79
CA PRO A 134 9.44 -9.70 2.47
C PRO A 134 9.73 -8.30 1.93
N GLU A 135 10.01 -8.20 0.64
CA GLU A 135 10.22 -6.93 -0.05
C GLU A 135 9.39 -6.87 -1.32
N GLY A 136 8.57 -5.82 -1.46
CA GLY A 136 7.77 -5.58 -2.66
C GLY A 136 6.35 -5.20 -2.34
N PHE A 137 5.46 -5.43 -3.31
CA PHE A 137 4.07 -4.98 -3.26
C PHE A 137 3.07 -6.13 -3.17
N PHE A 138 1.99 -5.91 -2.44
CA PHE A 138 0.83 -6.80 -2.40
C PHE A 138 -0.43 -5.99 -2.67
N ILE A 139 -1.17 -6.35 -3.70
CA ILE A 139 -2.35 -5.60 -4.15
C ILE A 139 -3.61 -6.42 -3.97
N ARG A 140 -4.67 -5.74 -3.51
CA ARG A 140 -6.00 -6.30 -3.31
C ARG A 140 -7.02 -5.40 -4.00
N ALA A 141 -8.00 -6.00 -4.68
CA ALA A 141 -9.14 -5.27 -5.21
C ALA A 141 -10.44 -6.07 -5.04
N ALA A 142 -11.53 -5.40 -4.69
CA ALA A 142 -12.82 -6.05 -4.44
C ALA A 142 -14.01 -5.12 -4.69
N SER A 143 -15.21 -5.71 -4.67
CA SER A 143 -16.49 -4.99 -4.71
C SER A 143 -16.62 -3.98 -5.84
N PRO A 144 -16.40 -4.40 -7.10
CA PRO A 144 -16.56 -3.49 -8.23
C PRO A 144 -18.02 -3.08 -8.44
N GLN A 145 -18.24 -1.82 -8.79
CA GLN A 145 -19.56 -1.24 -9.05
C GLN A 145 -19.51 -0.25 -10.22
N ILE A 146 -20.63 -0.10 -10.92
CA ILE A 146 -20.88 0.98 -11.87
C ILE A 146 -22.12 1.74 -11.41
N SER A 147 -22.01 3.06 -11.28
CA SER A 147 -23.14 3.98 -11.12
C SER A 147 -22.88 5.21 -11.96
N ASP A 148 -23.86 5.69 -12.71
CA ASP A 148 -23.79 6.97 -13.42
C ASP A 148 -22.49 7.18 -14.22
N ASN A 149 -22.11 6.16 -15.01
CA ASN A 149 -20.88 6.12 -15.83
C ASN A 149 -19.55 6.16 -15.03
N THR A 150 -19.62 6.04 -13.70
CA THR A 150 -18.48 5.97 -12.79
C THR A 150 -18.21 4.52 -12.40
N ILE A 151 -16.97 4.07 -12.58
CA ILE A 151 -16.47 2.79 -12.09
C ILE A 151 -15.91 3.02 -10.68
N SER A 152 -16.31 2.19 -9.73
CA SER A 152 -15.75 2.22 -8.37
C SER A 152 -15.44 0.83 -7.85
N PHE A 153 -14.42 0.73 -6.98
CA PHE A 153 -14.01 -0.51 -6.32
C PHE A 153 -13.13 -0.18 -5.11
N CYS A 154 -12.96 -1.16 -4.23
CA CYS A 154 -12.00 -1.05 -3.13
C CYS A 154 -10.62 -1.47 -3.62
N LEU A 155 -9.60 -0.67 -3.31
CA LEU A 155 -8.21 -0.92 -3.67
C LEU A 155 -7.32 -0.87 -2.43
N GLY A 156 -6.54 -1.92 -2.25
CA GLY A 156 -5.52 -2.04 -1.23
C GLY A 156 -4.16 -2.22 -1.89
N VAL A 157 -3.19 -1.37 -1.56
CA VAL A 157 -1.80 -1.50 -1.99
C VAL A 157 -0.93 -1.52 -0.74
N ASP A 158 -0.30 -2.66 -0.48
CA ASP A 158 0.65 -2.86 0.59
C ASP A 158 2.07 -2.82 0.00
N ARG A 159 3.01 -2.13 0.63
CA ARG A 159 4.44 -2.21 0.35
C ARG A 159 5.17 -2.65 1.60
N MET A 160 5.88 -3.77 1.50
CA MET A 160 6.78 -4.24 2.54
C MET A 160 8.23 -3.98 2.14
N TYR A 161 9.03 -3.49 3.08
CA TYR A 161 10.46 -3.25 2.90
C TYR A 161 11.14 -3.01 4.25
N VAL A 162 12.47 -3.03 4.25
CA VAL A 162 13.29 -2.57 5.36
C VAL A 162 14.24 -1.51 4.80
N PRO A 163 14.27 -0.28 5.34
CA PRO A 163 15.23 0.73 4.89
C PRO A 163 16.67 0.21 5.02
N GLN A 164 17.49 0.44 3.99
CA GLN A 164 18.89 -0.04 3.98
C GLN A 164 19.70 0.49 5.17
N ALA A 165 19.38 1.70 5.65
CA ALA A 165 19.97 2.26 6.87
C ALA A 165 19.71 1.36 8.09
N ASP A 166 18.46 0.91 8.26
CA ASP A 166 18.05 0.07 9.39
C ASP A 166 18.74 -1.31 9.35
N LEU A 167 18.91 -1.90 8.17
CA LEU A 167 19.65 -3.15 7.97
C LEU A 167 21.15 -3.05 8.34
N ASN A 168 21.74 -1.87 8.14
CA ASN A 168 23.16 -1.65 8.39
C ASN A 168 23.46 -1.22 9.83
N SER A 169 22.52 -0.55 10.51
CA SER A 169 22.75 0.05 11.83
C SER A 169 22.05 -0.64 12.98
N SER A 170 21.08 -1.52 12.74
CA SER A 170 20.28 -2.17 13.78
C SER A 170 20.64 -3.65 13.94
N THR A 171 20.64 -4.13 15.19
CA THR A 171 20.65 -5.57 15.50
C THR A 171 19.24 -6.18 15.44
N ASN A 172 18.20 -5.34 15.36
CA ASN A 172 16.82 -5.76 15.16
C ASN A 172 16.11 -4.76 14.22
N PRO A 173 16.30 -4.88 12.90
CA PRO A 173 15.65 -3.99 11.93
C PRO A 173 14.13 -4.12 11.98
N VAL A 174 13.43 -3.00 11.78
CA VAL A 174 11.96 -2.98 11.74
C VAL A 174 11.50 -3.15 10.30
N ILE A 175 10.64 -4.13 10.05
CA ILE A 175 9.97 -4.30 8.76
C ILE A 175 8.89 -3.22 8.64
N ARG A 176 8.95 -2.42 7.58
CA ARG A 176 7.93 -1.40 7.28
C ARG A 176 6.87 -2.01 6.37
N LEU A 177 5.61 -1.79 6.72
CA LEU A 177 4.43 -2.07 5.90
C LEU A 177 3.68 -0.77 5.69
N ASP A 178 4.00 -0.09 4.58
CA ASP A 178 3.21 1.07 4.14
C ASP A 178 1.98 0.55 3.39
N ARG A 179 0.81 1.09 3.70
CA ARG A 179 -0.46 0.61 3.16
C ARG A 179 -1.32 1.76 2.66
N LEU A 180 -1.85 1.61 1.45
CA LEU A 180 -2.90 2.43 0.89
C LEU A 180 -4.18 1.60 0.85
N ASN A 181 -5.28 2.11 1.41
CA ASN A 181 -6.57 1.44 1.45
C ASN A 181 -7.67 2.44 1.12
N ILE A 182 -8.11 2.45 -0.14
CA ILE A 182 -8.95 3.50 -0.70
C ILE A 182 -10.13 2.92 -1.46
N ARG A 183 -11.17 3.72 -1.62
CA ARG A 183 -12.15 3.52 -2.67
C ARG A 183 -11.72 4.27 -3.93
N PHE A 184 -11.42 3.53 -4.99
CA PHE A 184 -11.30 4.12 -6.32
C PHE A 184 -12.69 4.51 -6.85
N ALA A 185 -12.78 5.68 -7.45
CA ALA A 185 -13.94 6.11 -8.24
C ALA A 185 -13.43 6.97 -9.40
N GLY A 186 -13.82 6.63 -10.62
CA GLY A 186 -13.46 7.38 -11.82
C GLY A 186 -14.24 6.92 -13.05
N GLU A 187 -14.23 7.73 -14.09
CA GLU A 187 -14.79 7.36 -15.39
C GLU A 187 -13.94 6.26 -16.06
N SER A 188 -14.53 5.55 -17.03
CA SER A 188 -13.81 4.52 -17.77
C SER A 188 -12.58 5.10 -18.49
N GLY A 189 -11.40 4.59 -18.17
CA GLY A 189 -10.11 5.04 -18.70
C GLY A 189 -9.52 6.25 -17.97
N GLU A 190 -10.21 6.83 -16.99
CA GLU A 190 -9.68 7.92 -16.18
C GLU A 190 -8.49 7.43 -15.33
N VAL A 191 -7.43 8.24 -15.26
CA VAL A 191 -6.24 7.95 -14.46
C VAL A 191 -6.29 8.78 -13.17
N VAL A 192 -6.45 8.09 -12.04
CA VAL A 192 -6.43 8.71 -10.71
C VAL A 192 -5.09 8.41 -10.03
N ARG A 193 -4.57 9.39 -9.27
CA ARG A 193 -3.25 9.31 -8.63
C ARG A 193 -3.39 9.36 -7.10
N TYR A 194 -2.59 8.54 -6.43
CA TYR A 194 -2.50 8.49 -4.98
C TYR A 194 -1.02 8.43 -4.56
N ASP A 195 -0.66 9.13 -3.50
CA ASP A 195 0.69 9.09 -2.93
C ASP A 195 0.63 8.58 -1.47
N PHE A 196 1.47 7.59 -1.16
CA PHE A 196 1.60 7.02 0.18
C PHE A 196 3.04 6.58 0.44
N GLY A 197 3.31 6.02 1.60
CA GLY A 197 4.66 5.68 2.03
C GLY A 197 5.29 6.80 2.85
N THR A 198 6.08 6.40 3.84
CA THR A 198 6.61 7.32 4.86
C THR A 198 8.07 7.62 4.67
N VAL A 199 8.91 6.58 4.63
CA VAL A 199 10.36 6.72 4.42
C VAL A 199 10.67 6.85 2.94
N ASP A 200 10.08 5.96 2.14
CA ASP A 200 10.21 5.95 0.68
C ASP A 200 8.83 6.23 0.05
N PRO A 201 8.56 7.46 -0.42
CA PRO A 201 7.29 7.79 -1.06
C PRO A 201 7.01 6.94 -2.29
N ILE A 202 5.74 6.56 -2.45
CA ILE A 202 5.21 5.72 -3.52
C ILE A 202 4.08 6.48 -4.16
N ARG A 203 4.15 6.58 -5.49
CA ARG A 203 3.05 7.04 -6.32
C ARG A 203 2.34 5.83 -6.92
N VAL A 204 1.03 5.78 -6.73
CA VAL A 204 0.13 4.83 -7.37
C VAL A 204 -0.70 5.58 -8.38
N THR A 205 -0.72 5.10 -9.61
CA THR A 205 -1.69 5.55 -10.61
C THR A 205 -2.59 4.40 -11.01
N VAL A 206 -3.89 4.67 -11.06
CA VAL A 206 -4.93 3.65 -11.25
C VAL A 206 -5.83 4.11 -12.37
N SER A 207 -6.12 3.23 -13.31
CA SER A 207 -7.21 3.39 -14.27
C SER A 207 -8.00 2.10 -14.39
N ALA A 208 -9.30 2.22 -14.65
CA ALA A 208 -10.16 1.07 -14.89
C ALA A 208 -10.98 1.28 -16.16
N GLU A 209 -11.11 0.21 -16.96
CA GLU A 209 -11.92 0.19 -18.18
C GLU A 209 -12.94 -0.95 -18.05
N ALA A 210 -14.19 -0.72 -18.46
CA ALA A 210 -15.18 -1.79 -18.55
C ALA A 210 -14.80 -2.78 -19.67
N LEU A 211 -15.04 -4.08 -19.43
CA LEU A 211 -14.83 -5.17 -20.40
C LEU A 211 -16.00 -5.36 -21.34
#